data_AF-A0A1V2IFJ7-F1
#
_entry.id   AF-A0A1V2IFJ7-F1
#
_cell.length_a   1.000
_cell.length_b   1.000
_cell.length_c   1.000
_cell.angle_alpha   90.00
_cell.angle_beta   90.00
_cell.angle_gamma   90.00
#
_symmetry.space_group_name_H-M   'P 1'
#
loop_
_entity.id
_entity.type
_entity.pdbx_description
1 polymer ?
#
loop_
_entity_poly.entity_id
_entity_poly.type
_entity_poly.pdbx_seq_one_letter_code
_entity_poly.pdbx_strand_id
1 'polypeptide(L)'
;MKITALYPSVRVDAAGRGIVSHAGGLMMTETVRASGLGQALSAALAPWRPGRAVHDPGKVLCDLALSLALGGDCLANVSLLRAEPAVFGRVASDPTVSRTVDRLAVDVEKALKAVDAARALARARVWELAGRHAPHAEVCAENPLVVDLDATLVTAHSEKEKADRTWKKGSGFHPLWAFAEPRQRRVG
;
A
#
# COMPACT_ATOMS: atom_id res chain seq x y z
N MET A 1 -4.00 18.96 20.89
CA MET A 1 -2.95 17.92 20.72
C MET A 1 -2.27 18.15 19.38
N LYS A 2 -0.98 18.50 19.33
CA LYS A 2 -0.25 18.62 18.05
C LYS A 2 -0.07 17.22 17.49
N ILE A 3 -0.80 16.89 16.43
CA ILE A 3 -0.65 15.62 15.72
C ILE A 3 0.64 15.74 14.91
N THR A 4 1.72 15.12 15.38
CA THR A 4 2.96 15.01 14.60
C THR A 4 2.66 14.11 13.41
N ALA A 5 2.73 14.66 12.20
CA ALA A 5 2.61 13.87 10.98
C ALA A 5 3.75 12.84 10.93
N LEU A 6 3.45 11.64 10.40
CA LEU A 6 4.43 10.54 10.29
C LEU A 6 5.58 10.86 9.31
N TYR A 7 5.33 11.76 8.36
CA TYR A 7 6.27 12.23 7.35
C TYR A 7 6.44 13.76 7.44
N PRO A 8 7.64 14.29 7.14
CA PRO A 8 7.85 15.73 6.98
C PRO A 8 6.94 16.33 5.89
N SER A 9 6.53 17.59 6.04
CA SER A 9 5.93 18.33 4.93
C SER A 9 7.05 18.92 4.07
N VAL A 10 7.15 18.49 2.83
CA VAL A 10 8.15 19.02 1.88
C VAL A 10 7.59 20.24 1.16
N ARG A 11 8.38 21.29 1.02
CA ARG A 11 8.08 22.45 0.17
C ARG A 11 9.14 22.54 -0.92
N VAL A 12 8.70 22.72 -2.16
CA VAL A 12 9.59 22.90 -3.31
C VAL A 12 9.68 24.39 -3.61
N ASP A 13 10.90 24.90 -3.75
CA ASP A 13 11.20 26.28 -4.14
C ASP A 13 12.26 26.29 -5.24
N ALA A 14 12.22 27.27 -6.13
CA ALA A 14 13.16 27.48 -7.23
C ALA A 14 14.56 27.94 -6.77
N ALA A 15 14.73 28.29 -5.47
CA ALA A 15 16.00 28.72 -4.89
C ALA A 15 17.09 27.62 -4.79
N GLY A 16 16.75 26.36 -5.12
CA GLY A 16 17.70 25.38 -5.66
C GLY A 16 18.83 24.92 -4.74
N ARG A 17 18.59 24.68 -3.45
CA ARG A 17 19.58 24.04 -2.56
C ARG A 17 19.04 22.75 -1.97
N GLY A 18 19.02 21.69 -2.80
CA GLY A 18 18.70 20.33 -2.39
C GLY A 18 18.33 19.45 -3.59
N ILE A 19 19.04 18.36 -3.80
CA ILE A 19 18.67 17.31 -4.75
C ILE A 19 18.00 16.19 -3.95
N VAL A 20 16.86 15.72 -4.43
CA VAL A 20 16.15 14.56 -3.86
C VAL A 20 16.03 13.52 -4.96
N SER A 21 16.65 12.35 -4.76
CA SER A 21 16.68 11.30 -5.80
C SER A 21 15.33 10.58 -5.93
N HIS A 22 14.45 10.70 -4.92
CA HIS A 22 13.16 10.00 -4.82
C HIS A 22 11.97 10.95 -4.74
N ALA A 23 11.89 11.95 -5.64
CA ALA A 23 10.76 12.88 -5.69
C ALA A 23 9.39 12.18 -5.87
N GLY A 24 9.35 11.04 -6.56
CA GLY A 24 8.14 10.21 -6.69
C GLY A 24 7.61 9.66 -5.36
N GLY A 25 8.48 9.46 -4.36
CA GLY A 25 8.10 9.05 -3.02
C GLY A 25 7.30 10.10 -2.25
N LEU A 26 7.43 11.39 -2.61
CA LEU A 26 6.67 12.48 -1.98
C LEU A 26 5.16 12.33 -2.20
N MET A 27 4.73 11.97 -3.41
CA MET A 27 3.31 11.76 -3.68
C MET A 27 2.74 10.60 -2.85
N MET A 28 3.58 9.59 -2.57
CA MET A 28 3.17 8.48 -1.73
C MET A 28 3.07 8.88 -0.25
N THR A 29 4.01 9.67 0.29
CA THR A 29 3.91 10.17 1.68
C THR A 29 2.71 11.11 1.86
N GLU A 30 2.41 11.95 0.86
CA GLU A 30 1.19 12.76 0.85
C GLU A 30 -0.07 11.91 0.71
N THR A 31 -0.02 10.78 -0.01
CA THR A 31 -1.14 9.82 -0.05
C THR A 31 -1.37 9.17 1.32
N VAL A 32 -0.32 8.78 2.04
CA VAL A 32 -0.45 8.27 3.42
C VAL A 32 -1.07 9.32 4.33
N ARG A 33 -0.71 10.59 4.15
CA ARG A 33 -1.26 11.72 4.91
C ARG A 33 -2.73 11.99 4.56
N ALA A 34 -3.06 12.11 3.28
CA ALA A 34 -4.41 12.45 2.80
C ALA A 34 -5.43 11.35 3.11
N SER A 35 -5.02 10.08 2.98
CA SER A 35 -5.87 8.92 3.31
C SER A 35 -6.05 8.72 4.82
N GLY A 36 -5.21 9.33 5.66
CA GLY A 36 -5.19 9.08 7.10
C GLY A 36 -4.62 7.71 7.50
N LEU A 37 -4.09 6.93 6.54
CA LEU A 37 -3.60 5.56 6.75
C LEU A 37 -2.56 5.50 7.87
N GLY A 38 -1.65 6.47 7.89
CA GLY A 38 -0.59 6.51 8.88
C GLY A 38 -1.13 6.65 10.31
N GLN A 39 -2.08 7.57 10.55
CA GLN A 39 -2.67 7.72 11.89
C GLN A 39 -3.49 6.50 12.27
N ALA A 40 -4.24 5.93 11.33
CA ALA A 40 -5.04 4.73 11.55
C ALA A 40 -4.14 3.53 11.96
N LEU A 41 -3.01 3.33 11.27
CA LEU A 41 -2.05 2.27 11.61
C LEU A 41 -1.35 2.53 12.95
N SER A 42 -0.93 3.77 13.23
CA SER A 42 -0.32 4.12 14.51
C SER A 42 -1.26 3.85 15.68
N ALA A 43 -2.55 4.19 15.55
CA ALA A 43 -3.56 3.90 16.56
C ALA A 43 -3.83 2.39 16.69
N ALA A 44 -4.04 1.69 15.57
CA ALA A 44 -4.37 0.26 15.56
C ALA A 44 -3.23 -0.61 16.10
N LEU A 45 -1.98 -0.21 15.87
CA LEU A 45 -0.79 -0.97 16.27
C LEU A 45 -0.17 -0.48 17.59
N ALA A 46 -0.78 0.50 18.25
CA ALA A 46 -0.34 0.97 19.57
C ALA A 46 -0.14 -0.16 20.60
N PRO A 47 -0.99 -1.22 20.67
CA PRO A 47 -0.77 -2.33 21.60
C PRO A 47 0.53 -3.11 21.41
N TRP A 48 1.13 -3.08 20.22
CA TRP A 48 2.41 -3.75 19.92
C TRP A 48 3.62 -2.84 20.08
N ARG A 49 3.42 -1.56 20.43
CA ARG A 49 4.50 -0.60 20.60
C ARG A 49 5.13 -0.76 21.99
N PRO A 50 6.42 -1.16 22.09
CA PRO A 50 7.12 -1.17 23.38
C PRO A 50 7.15 0.24 23.99
N GLY A 51 7.05 0.35 25.32
CA GLY A 51 6.96 1.65 26.00
C GLY A 51 8.12 2.61 25.71
N ARG A 52 9.33 2.10 25.45
CA ARG A 52 10.53 2.88 25.08
C ARG A 52 10.81 2.95 23.58
N ALA A 53 9.87 2.54 22.74
CA ALA A 53 10.08 2.49 21.31
C ALA A 53 10.02 3.90 20.68
N VAL A 54 11.15 4.28 20.09
CA VAL A 54 11.30 5.52 19.32
C VAL A 54 10.51 5.45 18.01
N HIS A 55 10.54 4.30 17.34
CA HIS A 55 9.83 4.09 16.08
C HIS A 55 8.40 3.60 16.34
N ASP A 56 7.45 4.25 15.68
CA ASP A 56 6.05 3.87 15.68
C ASP A 56 5.83 2.68 14.71
N PRO A 57 5.15 1.59 15.14
CA PRO A 57 4.96 0.41 14.30
C PRO A 57 4.13 0.70 13.04
N GLY A 58 3.16 1.62 13.12
CA GLY A 58 2.41 2.07 11.94
C GLY A 58 3.31 2.77 10.93
N LYS A 59 4.24 3.62 11.40
CA LYS A 59 5.28 4.22 10.53
C LYS A 59 6.16 3.15 9.88
N VAL A 60 6.62 2.17 10.67
CA VAL A 60 7.49 1.10 10.15
C VAL A 60 6.82 0.33 9.01
N LEU A 61 5.52 0.01 9.14
CA LEU A 61 4.78 -0.65 8.06
C LEU A 61 4.57 0.26 6.84
N CYS A 62 4.28 1.55 7.05
CA CYS A 62 4.19 2.49 5.93
C CYS A 62 5.53 2.62 5.19
N ASP A 63 6.65 2.64 5.89
CA ASP A 63 7.98 2.67 5.27
C ASP A 63 8.29 1.42 4.47
N LEU A 64 7.91 0.25 4.96
CA LEU A 64 8.04 -0.98 4.19
C LEU A 64 7.19 -0.93 2.91
N ALA A 65 5.95 -0.47 3.02
CA ALA A 65 5.09 -0.30 1.85
C ALA A 65 5.68 0.70 0.84
N LEU A 66 6.23 1.81 1.31
CA LEU A 66 6.92 2.80 0.48
C LEU A 66 8.18 2.22 -0.17
N SER A 67 9.00 1.45 0.57
CA SER A 67 10.20 0.84 -0.02
C SER A 67 9.84 -0.16 -1.12
N LEU A 68 8.78 -0.96 -0.93
CA LEU A 68 8.28 -1.87 -1.96
C LEU A 68 7.77 -1.10 -3.18
N ALA A 69 7.01 -0.02 -2.96
CA ALA A 69 6.49 0.82 -4.04
C ALA A 69 7.59 1.53 -4.86
N LEU A 70 8.75 1.79 -4.24
CA LEU A 70 9.93 2.33 -4.91
C LEU A 70 10.81 1.25 -5.58
N GLY A 71 10.34 -0.01 -5.65
CA GLY A 71 11.03 -1.12 -6.30
C GLY A 71 11.89 -1.98 -5.38
N GLY A 72 11.78 -1.80 -4.06
CA GLY A 72 12.40 -2.70 -3.11
C GLY A 72 11.74 -4.08 -3.09
N ASP A 73 12.53 -5.10 -2.80
CA ASP A 73 12.14 -6.51 -2.72
C ASP A 73 12.43 -7.17 -1.36
N CYS A 74 13.15 -6.48 -0.46
CA CYS A 74 13.47 -6.96 0.88
C CYS A 74 13.34 -5.89 1.97
N LEU A 75 13.31 -6.31 3.25
CA LEU A 75 13.17 -5.40 4.39
C LEU A 75 14.33 -4.39 4.53
N ALA A 76 15.53 -4.75 4.07
CA ALA A 76 16.71 -3.90 4.15
C ALA A 76 16.66 -2.70 3.19
N ASN A 77 15.80 -2.75 2.16
CA ASN A 77 15.61 -1.65 1.21
C ASN A 77 14.95 -0.42 1.85
N VAL A 78 14.48 -0.53 3.09
CA VAL A 78 14.10 0.64 3.90
C VAL A 78 15.28 1.62 4.09
N SER A 79 16.52 1.16 3.91
CA SER A 79 17.72 2.01 3.88
C SER A 79 17.67 3.08 2.79
N LEU A 80 17.00 2.84 1.66
CA LEU A 80 16.77 3.82 0.59
C LEU A 80 15.97 5.02 1.12
N LEU A 81 14.93 4.76 1.91
CA LEU A 81 14.14 5.82 2.55
C LEU A 81 14.97 6.55 3.61
N ARG A 82 15.81 5.82 4.35
CA ARG A 82 16.67 6.40 5.40
C ARG A 82 17.72 7.35 4.83
N ALA A 83 18.15 7.14 3.60
CA ALA A 83 19.08 8.01 2.88
C ALA A 83 18.46 9.38 2.53
N GLU A 84 17.13 9.49 2.54
CA GLU A 84 16.38 10.69 2.15
C GLU A 84 15.50 11.22 3.31
N PRO A 85 16.08 11.59 4.47
CA PRO A 85 15.33 11.96 5.67
C PRO A 85 14.50 13.24 5.50
N ALA A 86 14.83 14.09 4.52
CA ALA A 86 14.04 15.27 4.18
C ALA A 86 12.63 14.90 3.65
N VAL A 87 12.48 13.74 3.02
CA VAL A 87 11.20 13.25 2.48
C VAL A 87 10.54 12.27 3.43
N PHE A 88 11.30 11.32 3.97
CA PHE A 88 10.74 10.19 4.72
C PHE A 88 10.84 10.34 6.25
N GLY A 89 11.54 11.37 6.73
CA GLY A 89 11.77 11.59 8.15
C GLY A 89 12.62 10.49 8.78
N ARG A 90 12.32 10.14 10.04
CA ARG A 90 13.03 9.06 10.74
C ARG A 90 12.54 7.71 10.24
N VAL A 91 13.45 6.92 9.69
CA VAL A 91 13.21 5.57 9.19
C VAL A 91 13.93 4.56 10.09
N ALA A 92 13.25 3.48 10.46
CA ALA A 92 13.82 2.45 11.34
C ALA A 92 15.02 1.73 10.71
N SER A 93 15.96 1.28 11.54
CA SER A 93 17.03 0.36 11.13
C SER A 93 16.49 -1.03 10.82
N ASP A 94 17.21 -1.80 9.99
CA ASP A 94 16.78 -3.13 9.55
C ASP A 94 16.53 -4.09 10.73
N PRO A 95 17.39 -4.13 11.79
CA PRO A 95 17.09 -4.90 13.00
C PRO A 95 15.86 -4.41 13.76
N THR A 96 15.52 -3.12 13.67
CA THR A 96 14.33 -2.55 14.29
C THR A 96 13.07 -2.91 13.52
N VAL A 97 13.15 -2.94 12.19
CA VAL A 97 12.10 -3.46 11.31
C VAL A 97 11.82 -4.92 11.62
N SER A 98 12.85 -5.78 11.59
CA SER A 98 12.72 -7.22 11.91
C SER A 98 12.06 -7.43 13.27
N ARG A 99 12.56 -6.79 14.34
CA ARG A 99 11.94 -6.90 15.68
C ARG A 99 10.49 -6.39 15.74
N THR A 100 10.11 -5.45 14.87
CA THR A 100 8.73 -4.97 14.81
C THR A 100 7.84 -6.02 14.14
N VAL A 101 8.30 -6.62 13.04
CA VAL A 101 7.61 -7.74 12.37
C VAL A 101 7.49 -8.94 13.31
N ASP A 102 8.57 -9.32 14.01
CA ASP A 102 8.55 -10.42 14.97
C ASP A 102 7.50 -10.22 16.07
N ARG A 103 7.39 -8.99 16.59
CA ARG A 103 6.36 -8.65 17.60
C ARG A 103 4.95 -8.77 17.05
N LEU A 104 4.72 -8.31 15.82
CA LEU A 104 3.41 -8.46 15.16
C LEU A 104 3.10 -9.94 14.90
N ALA A 105 4.12 -10.74 14.58
CA ALA A 105 4.00 -12.15 14.27
C ALA A 105 3.70 -13.05 15.49
N VAL A 106 3.84 -12.54 16.73
CA VAL A 106 3.43 -13.28 17.94
C VAL A 106 1.93 -13.64 17.89
N ASP A 107 1.10 -12.75 17.35
CA ASP A 107 -0.33 -12.97 17.12
C ASP A 107 -0.71 -12.37 15.76
N VAL A 108 -0.38 -13.13 14.70
CA VAL A 108 -0.58 -12.72 13.29
C VAL A 108 -2.04 -12.37 13.02
N GLU A 109 -2.98 -13.18 13.51
CA GLU A 109 -4.41 -12.97 13.26
C GLU A 109 -4.90 -11.64 13.83
N LYS A 110 -4.50 -11.32 15.07
CA LYS A 110 -4.86 -10.05 15.69
C LYS A 110 -4.17 -8.87 15.02
N ALA A 111 -2.90 -9.03 14.63
CA ALA A 111 -2.15 -7.99 13.92
C ALA A 111 -2.76 -7.70 12.54
N LEU A 112 -3.10 -8.73 11.75
CA LEU A 112 -3.74 -8.60 10.45
C LEU A 112 -5.11 -7.92 10.58
N LYS A 113 -5.93 -8.31 11.55
CA LYS A 113 -7.21 -7.63 11.82
C LYS A 113 -7.04 -6.15 12.13
N ALA A 114 -6.02 -5.78 12.91
CA ALA A 114 -5.72 -4.38 13.21
C ALA A 114 -5.28 -3.60 11.96
N VAL A 115 -4.43 -4.19 11.12
CA VAL A 115 -4.01 -3.60 9.84
C VAL A 115 -5.19 -3.46 8.88
N ASP A 116 -6.06 -4.46 8.79
CA ASP A 116 -7.23 -4.42 7.91
C ASP A 116 -8.26 -3.38 8.36
N ALA A 117 -8.47 -3.22 9.66
CA ALA A 117 -9.29 -2.15 10.20
C ALA A 117 -8.72 -0.76 9.83
N ALA A 118 -7.41 -0.56 10.00
CA ALA A 118 -6.76 0.69 9.61
C ALA A 118 -6.86 0.96 8.09
N ARG A 119 -6.66 -0.07 7.26
CA ARG A 119 -6.82 0.03 5.80
C ARG A 119 -8.28 0.32 5.41
N ALA A 120 -9.26 -0.26 6.10
CA ALA A 120 -10.67 0.01 5.85
C ALA A 120 -11.03 1.48 6.12
N LEU A 121 -10.55 2.05 7.23
CA LEU A 121 -10.71 3.47 7.54
C LEU A 121 -10.06 4.35 6.48
N ALA A 122 -8.83 4.03 6.09
CA ALA A 122 -8.11 4.78 5.06
C ALA A 122 -8.83 4.72 3.70
N ARG A 123 -9.34 3.55 3.29
CA ARG A 123 -10.13 3.39 2.07
C ARG A 123 -11.41 4.22 2.11
N ALA A 124 -12.16 4.16 3.21
CA ALA A 124 -13.37 4.96 3.38
C ALA A 124 -13.07 6.46 3.21
N ARG A 125 -11.97 6.95 3.80
CA ARG A 125 -11.53 8.34 3.64
C ARG A 125 -11.14 8.68 2.21
N VAL A 126 -10.40 7.81 1.53
CA VAL A 126 -10.02 8.00 0.11
C VAL A 126 -11.27 8.10 -0.76
N TRP A 127 -12.27 7.26 -0.50
CA TRP A 127 -13.53 7.28 -1.23
C TRP A 127 -14.37 8.52 -0.97
N GLU A 128 -14.41 9.00 0.27
CA GLU A 128 -15.01 10.29 0.61
C GLU A 128 -14.33 11.44 -0.15
N LEU A 129 -12.99 11.45 -0.18
CA LEU A 129 -12.20 12.47 -0.88
C LEU A 129 -12.38 12.42 -2.40
N ALA A 130 -12.58 11.23 -2.97
CA ALA A 130 -12.85 11.07 -4.39
C ALA A 130 -14.24 11.60 -4.79
N GLY A 131 -15.19 11.68 -3.86
CA GLY A 131 -16.54 12.19 -4.10
C GLY A 131 -17.21 11.49 -5.28
N ARG A 132 -17.68 12.25 -6.27
CA ARG A 132 -18.30 11.72 -7.50
C ARG A 132 -17.40 10.81 -8.35
N HIS A 133 -16.09 10.85 -8.13
CA HIS A 133 -15.13 9.99 -8.83
C HIS A 133 -14.92 8.66 -8.11
N ALA A 134 -15.52 8.47 -6.93
CA ALA A 134 -15.46 7.19 -6.23
C ALA A 134 -16.27 6.13 -6.99
N PRO A 135 -15.81 4.87 -7.05
CA PRO A 135 -16.46 3.81 -7.82
C PRO A 135 -17.87 3.47 -7.32
N HIS A 136 -18.21 3.90 -6.10
CA HIS A 136 -19.49 3.65 -5.46
C HIS A 136 -20.44 4.87 -5.46
N ALA A 137 -20.01 6.01 -6.05
CA ALA A 137 -20.74 7.28 -5.94
C ALA A 137 -22.15 7.24 -6.57
N GLU A 138 -22.33 6.46 -7.63
CA GLU A 138 -23.60 6.31 -8.35
C GLU A 138 -24.21 4.92 -8.17
N VAL A 139 -23.73 4.14 -7.19
CA VAL A 139 -24.19 2.76 -7.02
C VAL A 139 -25.57 2.73 -6.39
N CYS A 140 -26.54 2.20 -7.13
CA CYS A 140 -27.90 1.95 -6.67
C CYS A 140 -28.45 0.66 -7.29
N ALA A 141 -29.70 0.31 -6.96
CA ALA A 141 -30.33 -0.89 -7.52
C ALA A 141 -30.41 -0.84 -9.07
N GLU A 142 -30.58 0.34 -9.65
CA GLU A 142 -30.66 0.59 -11.09
C GLU A 142 -29.28 0.73 -11.76
N ASN A 143 -28.23 0.98 -10.97
CA ASN A 143 -26.86 1.13 -11.41
C ASN A 143 -25.90 0.42 -10.44
N PRO A 144 -25.89 -0.94 -10.41
CA PRO A 144 -25.05 -1.67 -9.48
C PRO A 144 -23.57 -1.54 -9.85
N LEU A 145 -22.69 -1.64 -8.85
CA LEU A 145 -21.27 -1.87 -9.11
C LEU A 145 -21.10 -3.25 -9.73
N VAL A 146 -20.62 -3.31 -10.97
CA VAL A 146 -20.35 -4.57 -11.66
C VAL A 146 -18.91 -4.95 -11.40
N VAL A 147 -18.71 -6.14 -10.82
CA VAL A 147 -17.38 -6.76 -10.71
C VAL A 147 -17.28 -7.80 -11.81
N ASP A 148 -16.50 -7.49 -12.83
CA ASP A 148 -16.19 -8.42 -13.91
C ASP A 148 -15.03 -9.32 -13.51
N LEU A 149 -15.17 -10.62 -13.75
CA LEU A 149 -14.18 -11.63 -13.38
C LEU A 149 -13.68 -12.32 -14.64
N ASP A 150 -12.47 -11.97 -15.05
CA ASP A 150 -11.85 -12.49 -16.26
C ASP A 150 -10.71 -13.44 -15.93
N ALA A 151 -10.76 -14.65 -16.51
CA ALA A 151 -9.66 -15.60 -16.50
C ALA A 151 -8.86 -15.46 -17.79
N THR A 152 -7.88 -14.55 -17.79
CA THR A 152 -7.00 -14.38 -18.95
C THR A 152 -5.96 -15.49 -18.97
N LEU A 153 -5.88 -16.24 -20.07
CA LEU A 153 -4.83 -17.24 -20.25
C LEU A 153 -3.52 -16.52 -20.58
N VAL A 154 -2.57 -16.56 -19.66
CA VAL A 154 -1.20 -16.09 -19.88
C VAL A 154 -0.35 -17.28 -20.31
N THR A 155 -0.06 -17.37 -21.60
CA THR A 155 0.79 -18.43 -22.14
C THR A 155 2.23 -18.24 -21.66
N ALA A 156 2.81 -19.27 -21.06
CA ALA A 156 4.22 -19.32 -20.70
C ALA A 156 4.88 -20.47 -21.49
N HIS A 157 5.99 -20.20 -22.17
CA HIS A 157 6.73 -21.24 -22.87
C HIS A 157 7.44 -22.14 -21.84
N SER A 158 7.30 -23.46 -21.95
CA SER A 158 8.00 -24.42 -21.10
C SER A 158 8.60 -25.55 -21.95
N GLU A 159 9.94 -25.63 -21.97
CA GLU A 159 10.70 -26.72 -22.61
C GLU A 159 10.90 -27.95 -21.69
N LYS A 160 10.34 -27.94 -20.48
CA LYS A 160 10.53 -29.02 -19.51
C LYS A 160 9.78 -30.29 -19.94
N GLU A 161 10.49 -31.42 -19.97
CA GLU A 161 9.91 -32.76 -20.08
C GLU A 161 8.89 -32.95 -18.94
N LYS A 162 7.60 -33.16 -19.28
CA LYS A 162 6.41 -33.30 -18.39
C LYS A 162 5.59 -32.03 -18.09
N ALA A 163 5.74 -30.93 -18.82
CA ALA A 163 4.73 -29.87 -18.77
C ALA A 163 3.40 -30.37 -19.35
N ASP A 164 2.40 -30.61 -18.49
CA ASP A 164 1.11 -31.15 -18.92
C ASP A 164 0.32 -30.10 -19.70
N ARG A 165 -0.31 -30.52 -20.80
CA ARG A 165 -0.96 -29.60 -21.74
C ARG A 165 -2.30 -29.15 -21.20
N THR A 166 -2.59 -27.85 -21.25
CA THR A 166 -3.99 -27.39 -21.08
C THR A 166 -4.85 -27.94 -22.22
N TRP A 167 -6.19 -27.90 -22.08
CA TRP A 167 -7.14 -28.33 -23.13
C TRP A 167 -6.85 -27.71 -24.51
N LYS A 168 -6.35 -26.46 -24.55
CA LYS A 168 -5.92 -25.75 -25.78
C LYS A 168 -4.49 -26.09 -26.23
N LYS A 169 -3.88 -27.14 -25.68
CA LYS A 169 -2.55 -27.69 -26.02
C LYS A 169 -1.35 -26.76 -25.74
N GLY A 170 -1.53 -25.72 -24.92
CA GLY A 170 -0.46 -24.83 -24.45
C GLY A 170 -0.18 -24.94 -22.94
N SER A 171 0.91 -24.33 -22.49
CA SER A 171 1.29 -24.16 -21.07
C SER A 171 1.12 -22.70 -20.65
N GLY A 172 0.69 -22.45 -19.40
CA GLY A 172 0.45 -21.09 -18.93
C GLY A 172 -0.28 -21.00 -17.59
N PHE A 173 -0.49 -19.78 -17.12
CA PHE A 173 -1.25 -19.48 -15.90
C PHE A 173 -2.62 -18.90 -16.28
N HIS A 174 -3.59 -19.04 -15.38
CA HIS A 174 -4.92 -18.41 -15.49
C HIS A 174 -5.14 -17.43 -14.32
N PRO A 175 -4.37 -16.33 -14.22
CA PRO A 175 -4.65 -15.33 -13.19
C PRO A 175 -6.10 -14.84 -13.36
N LEU A 176 -6.88 -14.95 -12.28
CA LEU A 176 -8.21 -14.35 -12.20
C LEU A 176 -8.06 -12.86 -11.94
N TRP A 177 -8.57 -12.05 -12.86
CA TRP A 177 -8.59 -10.61 -12.73
C TRP A 177 -10.00 -10.17 -12.35
N ALA A 178 -10.10 -9.21 -11.44
CA ALA A 178 -11.36 -8.63 -11.02
C ALA A 178 -11.34 -7.14 -11.36
N PHE A 179 -12.26 -6.69 -12.21
CA PHE A 179 -12.42 -5.30 -12.60
C PHE A 179 -13.72 -4.75 -12.03
N ALA A 180 -13.68 -3.55 -11.45
CA ALA A 180 -14.86 -2.87 -10.95
C ALA A 180 -15.15 -1.67 -11.85
N GLU A 181 -16.23 -1.71 -12.62
CA GLU A 181 -16.63 -0.64 -13.53
C GLU A 181 -18.08 -0.22 -13.25
N PRO A 182 -18.40 1.09 -13.25
CA PRO A 182 -19.78 1.54 -13.40
C PRO A 182 -20.33 1.04 -14.74
N ARG A 183 -21.57 0.53 -14.77
CA ARG A 183 -22.16 0.04 -16.02
C ARG A 183 -22.20 1.16 -17.07
N GLN A 184 -21.39 1.07 -18.14
CA GLN A 184 -21.58 1.92 -19.31
C GLN A 184 -22.97 1.63 -19.90
N ARG A 185 -23.84 2.65 -19.95
CA ARG A 185 -25.08 2.59 -20.71
C ARG A 185 -24.69 2.32 -22.16
N ARG A 186 -24.99 1.12 -22.68
CA ARG A 186 -24.99 0.89 -24.14
C ARG A 186 -25.98 1.89 -24.74
N VAL A 187 -25.46 2.87 -25.48
CA VAL A 187 -26.29 3.63 -26.42
C VAL A 187 -26.63 2.65 -27.53
N GLY A 188 -27.93 2.45 -27.76
CA GLY A 188 -28.48 1.42 -28.64
C GLY A 188 -28.12 1.59 -30.10
#